data_AF-A0A4Q3A7B1-F1
#
_entry.id   AF-A0A4Q3A7B1-F1
#
_cell.length_a   1.000
_cell.length_b   1.000
_cell.length_c   1.000
_cell.angle_alpha   90.00
_cell.angle_beta   90.00
_cell.angle_gamma   90.00
#
_symmetry.space_group_name_H-M   'P 1'
#
loop_
_entity.id
_entity.type
_entity.pdbx_description
1 polymer ?
#
loop_
_entity_poly.entity_id
_entity_poly.type
_entity_poly.pdbx_seq_one_letter_code
_entity_poly.pdbx_strand_id
1 'polypeptide(L)'
;DLSVDPEGVSPSPATFLHEAVALFKEEKNSDLATAKVKQWHKTGEPTGGVQAAAFFNGDPFLAAKNYGSGRTLLATCAFDARSGNLPALRGFVPLVHELVAWTAGNGTELNVEAAWSPSIALNGSSGGLTASYWPNREWKGKPKFVRTDPSIDFRWADKQPDKRLPADRFSIEWRGQVVPPVTGEYELTAEVDDVLQLRIGGNKSFETGWGRKDLGKISLEQGKAVSFQATYYEEGGDAYARLYWTPPGGVRQIIPTHAFRPEKPREVGASLRVIDPTGLPRQAMLRPTRVGRELAIEGSAVPGIYQVTPDEELQSLLSLPANAMLPVAVVRDAAESRFEPRTQDDLALVRKHADLLQPASVGDMVGVLQGKGFGREIWKLLAVAGFILFLLESVLARWVSRNRRAAEDVRVDFGQDAAWGRR
;
A
#
# COMPACT_ATOMS: atom_id res chain seq x y z
N ASP A 1 34.57 13.41 21.83
CA ASP A 1 34.39 14.87 22.05
C ASP A 1 33.72 15.54 20.87
N LEU A 2 32.81 16.49 21.12
CA LEU A 2 32.17 17.29 20.07
C LEU A 2 33.16 18.37 19.60
N SER A 3 33.41 18.41 18.30
CA SER A 3 34.18 19.45 17.63
C SER A 3 33.26 20.39 16.88
N VAL A 4 33.59 21.67 16.90
CA VAL A 4 32.80 22.74 16.29
C VAL A 4 33.73 23.64 15.49
N ASP A 5 33.39 23.87 14.23
CA ASP A 5 34.08 24.81 13.34
C ASP A 5 33.04 25.74 12.69
N PRO A 6 33.11 27.06 12.95
CA PRO A 6 32.20 28.05 12.35
C PRO A 6 32.23 28.07 10.82
N GLU A 7 33.40 27.86 10.21
CA GLU A 7 33.61 27.85 8.75
C GLU A 7 33.14 26.53 8.12
N GLY A 8 33.09 25.47 8.94
CA GLY A 8 32.64 24.14 8.57
C GLY A 8 33.68 23.34 7.81
N VAL A 9 33.76 22.05 8.12
CA VAL A 9 34.66 21.11 7.45
C VAL A 9 33.92 20.34 6.36
N SER A 10 34.63 20.04 5.28
CA SER A 10 34.10 19.33 4.12
C SER A 10 34.54 17.85 4.13
N PRO A 11 33.66 16.90 3.77
CA PRO A 11 34.06 15.54 3.47
C PRO A 11 35.10 15.53 2.36
N SER A 12 36.11 14.66 2.45
CA SER A 12 37.20 14.55 1.47
C SER A 12 36.95 13.35 0.55
N PRO A 13 36.51 13.56 -0.72
CA PRO A 13 36.24 12.45 -1.64
C PRO A 13 37.45 11.55 -1.90
N ALA A 14 38.68 12.08 -1.77
CA ALA A 14 39.90 11.29 -1.89
C ALA A 14 39.96 10.12 -0.89
N THR A 15 39.24 10.22 0.23
CA THR A 15 39.18 9.21 1.29
C THR A 15 38.03 8.21 1.12
N PHE A 16 37.17 8.39 0.10
CA PHE A 16 36.00 7.54 -0.13
C PHE A 16 36.41 6.25 -0.85
N LEU A 17 37.15 5.41 -0.15
CA LEU A 17 37.64 4.13 -0.67
C LEU A 17 36.75 2.96 -0.24
N HIS A 18 35.88 3.17 0.74
CA HIS A 18 34.97 2.15 1.25
C HIS A 18 33.79 1.95 0.30
N GLU A 19 33.34 0.70 0.14
CA GLU A 19 32.28 0.33 -0.82
C GLU A 19 31.00 1.16 -0.66
N ALA A 20 30.60 1.50 0.57
CA ALA A 20 29.43 2.33 0.87
C ALA A 20 29.51 3.79 0.37
N VAL A 21 30.69 4.29 -0.02
CA VAL A 21 30.89 5.68 -0.44
C VAL A 21 31.72 5.83 -1.72
N ALA A 22 32.19 4.73 -2.30
CA ALA A 22 33.10 4.74 -3.45
C ALA A 22 32.53 5.47 -4.67
N LEU A 23 31.20 5.43 -4.85
CA LEU A 23 30.49 6.12 -5.92
C LEU A 23 30.65 7.65 -5.88
N PHE A 24 30.92 8.21 -4.71
CA PHE A 24 31.05 9.66 -4.50
C PHE A 24 32.49 10.16 -4.57
N LYS A 25 33.46 9.29 -4.90
CA LYS A 25 34.88 9.63 -4.97
C LYS A 25 35.20 10.67 -6.05
N GLU A 26 34.52 10.60 -7.18
CA GLU A 26 34.71 11.52 -8.30
C GLU A 26 33.84 12.77 -8.14
N GLU A 27 34.45 13.95 -8.14
CA GLU A 27 33.73 15.25 -8.01
C GLU A 27 32.69 15.48 -9.12
N LYS A 28 32.86 14.85 -10.29
CA LYS A 28 31.87 14.92 -11.38
C LYS A 28 30.55 14.22 -11.02
N ASN A 29 30.60 13.23 -10.14
CA ASN A 29 29.47 12.38 -9.80
C ASN A 29 28.80 12.80 -8.49
N SER A 30 29.39 13.75 -7.73
CA SER A 30 28.90 14.13 -6.42
C SER A 30 29.33 15.53 -6.00
N ASP A 31 28.40 16.30 -5.43
CA ASP A 31 28.65 17.61 -4.84
C ASP A 31 29.03 17.53 -3.35
N LEU A 32 29.24 16.33 -2.78
CA LEU A 32 29.51 16.13 -1.34
C LEU A 32 30.78 16.85 -0.85
N ALA A 33 31.77 17.09 -1.71
CA ALA A 33 32.96 17.88 -1.37
C ALA A 33 32.64 19.34 -1.00
N THR A 34 31.49 19.85 -1.43
CA THR A 34 31.03 21.21 -1.15
C THR A 34 30.27 21.32 0.17
N ALA A 35 30.05 20.20 0.87
CA ALA A 35 29.39 20.21 2.16
C ALA A 35 30.22 20.98 3.19
N LYS A 36 29.54 21.69 4.09
CA LYS A 36 30.09 22.42 5.21
C LYS A 36 29.44 21.91 6.48
N VAL A 37 30.14 21.01 7.15
CA VAL A 37 29.74 20.41 8.43
C VAL A 37 30.38 21.21 9.56
N LYS A 38 29.55 21.88 10.34
CA LYS A 38 29.96 22.76 11.45
C LYS A 38 30.19 22.01 12.75
N GLN A 39 29.58 20.84 12.91
CA GLN A 39 29.62 20.05 14.15
C GLN A 39 29.80 18.57 13.84
N TRP A 40 30.84 17.95 14.43
CA TRP A 40 31.09 16.52 14.33
C TRP A 40 31.76 15.99 15.60
N HIS A 41 31.64 14.70 15.85
CA HIS A 41 32.29 14.02 16.96
C HIS A 41 33.66 13.51 16.54
N LYS A 42 34.70 13.89 17.27
CA LYS A 42 36.01 13.24 17.16
C LYS A 42 35.91 11.82 17.68
N THR A 43 36.40 10.89 16.88
CA THR A 43 36.54 9.48 17.24
C THR A 43 38.01 9.18 17.53
N GLY A 44 38.29 8.34 18.52
CA GLY A 44 39.65 7.85 18.77
C GLY A 44 40.12 6.84 17.72
N GLU A 45 41.25 6.18 17.99
CA GLU A 45 41.79 5.11 17.17
C GLU A 45 40.74 3.98 16.97
N PRO A 46 40.52 3.51 15.73
CA PRO A 46 39.53 2.48 15.47
C PRO A 46 39.88 1.14 16.15
N THR A 47 39.06 0.68 17.09
CA THR A 47 39.21 -0.66 17.68
C THR A 47 38.36 -1.69 16.94
N GLY A 48 38.95 -2.30 15.91
CA GLY A 48 38.32 -3.33 15.08
C GLY A 48 37.25 -2.80 14.12
N GLY A 49 37.31 -1.53 13.75
CA GLY A 49 36.54 -0.91 12.67
C GLY A 49 37.46 -0.25 11.65
N VAL A 50 36.92 0.14 10.50
CA VAL A 50 37.63 0.87 9.44
C VAL A 50 37.07 2.28 9.28
N GLN A 51 37.94 3.24 9.01
CA GLN A 51 37.53 4.58 8.60
C GLN A 51 37.00 4.48 7.16
N ALA A 52 35.70 4.68 6.99
CA ALA A 52 35.05 4.57 5.68
C ALA A 52 35.19 5.85 4.85
N ALA A 53 35.22 7.01 5.53
CA ALA A 53 35.45 8.31 4.94
C ALA A 53 36.00 9.30 5.97
N ALA A 54 36.74 10.31 5.52
CA ALA A 54 37.27 11.39 6.34
C ALA A 54 36.80 12.77 5.86
N PHE A 55 36.91 13.73 6.75
CA PHE A 55 36.92 15.15 6.44
C PHE A 55 38.32 15.59 5.94
N PHE A 56 38.43 16.77 5.32
CA PHE A 56 39.72 17.31 4.86
C PHE A 56 40.73 17.59 5.98
N ASN A 57 40.26 17.76 7.22
CA ASN A 57 41.13 17.90 8.40
C ASN A 57 41.65 16.56 8.94
N GLY A 58 41.30 15.44 8.31
CA GLY A 58 41.71 14.08 8.70
C GLY A 58 40.77 13.39 9.68
N ASP A 59 39.85 14.12 10.33
CA ASP A 59 38.90 13.52 11.26
C ASP A 59 37.93 12.58 10.51
N PRO A 60 37.50 11.46 11.12
CA PRO A 60 36.56 10.55 10.48
C PRO A 60 35.21 11.21 10.24
N PHE A 61 34.69 11.06 9.02
CA PHE A 61 33.33 11.43 8.63
C PHE A 61 32.39 10.23 8.79
N LEU A 62 32.85 9.05 8.38
CA LEU A 62 32.14 7.78 8.52
C LEU A 62 33.12 6.70 8.98
N ALA A 63 32.67 5.85 9.90
CA ALA A 63 33.38 4.65 10.32
C ALA A 63 32.47 3.43 10.17
N ALA A 64 33.05 2.31 9.74
CA ALA A 64 32.32 1.07 9.50
C ALA A 64 32.93 -0.07 10.34
N LYS A 65 32.09 -0.97 10.83
CA LYS A 65 32.52 -2.16 11.58
C LYS A 65 31.55 -3.31 11.36
N ASN A 66 32.09 -4.51 11.20
CA ASN A 66 31.29 -5.73 11.22
C ASN A 66 31.08 -6.18 12.67
N TYR A 67 29.85 -6.55 13.01
CA TYR A 67 29.49 -7.07 14.34
C TYR A 67 28.73 -8.38 14.17
N GLY A 68 29.41 -9.51 14.45
CA GLY A 68 28.91 -10.83 14.10
C GLY A 68 28.70 -10.97 12.59
N SER A 69 27.49 -11.31 12.16
CA SER A 69 27.07 -11.36 10.75
C SER A 69 26.49 -10.03 10.23
N GLY A 70 26.38 -9.00 11.09
CA GLY A 70 25.82 -7.70 10.75
C GLY A 70 26.88 -6.66 10.41
N ARG A 71 26.46 -5.57 9.75
CA ARG A 71 27.28 -4.41 9.41
C ARG A 71 26.79 -3.20 10.19
N THR A 72 27.71 -2.42 10.75
CA THR A 72 27.41 -1.17 11.47
C THR A 72 28.16 -0.03 10.83
N LEU A 73 27.49 1.10 10.65
CA LEU A 73 28.08 2.35 10.17
C LEU A 73 27.80 3.46 11.17
N LEU A 74 28.83 4.22 11.50
CA LEU A 74 28.78 5.38 12.38
C LEU A 74 29.05 6.63 11.55
N ALA A 75 28.07 7.53 11.48
CA ALA A 75 28.28 8.90 11.03
C ALA A 75 28.72 9.76 12.22
N THR A 76 29.79 10.53 12.05
CA THR A 76 30.33 11.37 13.13
C THR A 76 29.66 12.74 13.22
N CYS A 77 28.85 13.11 12.24
CA CYS A 77 28.04 14.32 12.26
C CYS A 77 26.55 13.99 12.09
N ALA A 78 25.67 14.89 12.54
CA ALA A 78 24.25 14.77 12.27
C ALA A 78 23.98 15.00 10.77
N PHE A 79 22.93 14.37 10.25
CA PHE A 79 22.44 14.54 8.87
C PHE A 79 21.22 15.47 8.86
N ASP A 80 21.38 16.66 9.45
CA ASP A 80 20.32 17.65 9.52
C ASP A 80 20.88 19.07 9.31
N ALA A 81 19.99 20.04 9.12
CA ALA A 81 20.39 21.42 8.81
C ALA A 81 21.12 22.14 9.95
N ARG A 82 21.12 21.59 11.18
CA ARG A 82 21.80 22.19 12.34
C ARG A 82 23.30 21.92 12.30
N SER A 83 23.71 20.77 11.76
CA SER A 83 25.13 20.38 11.66
C SER A 83 25.79 20.90 10.39
N GLY A 84 25.04 21.37 9.39
CA GLY A 84 25.62 21.87 8.14
C GLY A 84 24.64 21.95 6.97
N ASN A 85 25.16 22.17 5.77
CA ASN A 85 24.37 22.18 4.53
C ASN A 85 24.30 20.81 3.84
N LEU A 86 24.83 19.74 4.45
CA LEU A 86 24.90 18.41 3.86
C LEU A 86 23.54 17.93 3.31
N PRO A 87 22.39 18.11 4.02
CA PRO A 87 21.09 17.69 3.49
C PRO A 87 20.57 18.48 2.28
N ALA A 88 21.16 19.64 1.97
CA ALA A 88 20.77 20.48 0.84
C ALA A 88 21.49 20.10 -0.46
N LEU A 89 22.47 19.20 -0.40
CA LEU A 89 23.26 18.76 -1.54
C LEU A 89 22.55 17.67 -2.35
N ARG A 90 22.80 17.63 -3.66
CA ARG A 90 22.21 16.64 -4.57
C ARG A 90 22.69 15.22 -4.25
N GLY A 91 23.94 15.09 -3.83
CA GLY A 91 24.56 13.81 -3.45
C GLY A 91 24.08 13.25 -2.11
N PHE A 92 23.33 14.01 -1.31
CA PHE A 92 22.90 13.58 0.03
C PHE A 92 21.93 12.39 0.01
N VAL A 93 20.88 12.46 -0.81
CA VAL A 93 19.89 11.36 -0.88
C VAL A 93 20.53 10.06 -1.39
N PRO A 94 21.31 10.07 -2.50
CA PRO A 94 22.06 8.89 -2.91
C PRO A 94 23.01 8.37 -1.83
N LEU A 95 23.71 9.27 -1.10
CA LEU A 95 24.58 8.87 0.00
C LEU A 95 23.80 8.09 1.07
N VAL A 96 22.66 8.61 1.54
CA VAL A 96 21.84 7.92 2.55
C VAL A 96 21.39 6.55 2.05
N HIS A 97 21.00 6.44 0.78
CA HIS A 97 20.61 5.15 0.18
C HIS A 97 21.75 4.13 0.19
N GLU A 98 22.95 4.52 -0.23
CA GLU A 98 24.13 3.65 -0.22
C GLU A 98 24.51 3.19 1.19
N LEU A 99 24.46 4.10 2.18
CA LEU A 99 24.74 3.77 3.57
C LEU A 99 23.72 2.75 4.11
N VAL A 100 22.42 2.97 3.86
CA VAL A 100 21.36 2.04 4.29
C VAL A 100 21.49 0.69 3.61
N ALA A 101 21.64 0.66 2.27
CA ALA A 101 21.79 -0.56 1.51
C ALA A 101 23.02 -1.36 1.97
N TRP A 102 24.14 -0.69 2.20
CA TRP A 102 25.35 -1.33 2.68
C TRP A 102 25.18 -1.92 4.09
N THR A 103 24.62 -1.15 5.04
CA THR A 103 24.41 -1.63 6.42
C THR A 103 23.44 -2.80 6.51
N ALA A 104 22.50 -2.89 5.58
CA ALA A 104 21.56 -4.01 5.55
C ALA A 104 22.17 -5.32 5.01
N GLY A 105 23.38 -5.26 4.41
CA GLY A 105 24.05 -6.41 3.79
C GLY A 105 23.45 -6.76 2.41
N ASN A 106 24.21 -7.45 1.56
CA ASN A 106 23.67 -8.01 0.31
C ASN A 106 22.49 -8.91 0.67
N GLY A 107 21.27 -8.41 0.48
CA GLY A 107 20.06 -9.02 1.05
C GLY A 107 18.91 -8.07 1.39
N THR A 108 18.99 -6.77 1.10
CA THR A 108 17.76 -5.96 1.05
C THR A 108 17.04 -6.20 -0.26
N GLU A 109 16.18 -7.22 -0.28
CA GLU A 109 14.83 -6.94 -0.75
C GLU A 109 14.39 -5.70 0.05
N LEU A 110 14.26 -4.57 -0.63
CA LEU A 110 13.76 -3.36 0.00
C LEU A 110 12.50 -3.75 0.78
N ASN A 111 12.50 -3.57 2.10
CA ASN A 111 11.33 -3.79 2.97
C ASN A 111 10.16 -2.83 2.68
N VAL A 112 10.22 -2.16 1.52
CA VAL A 112 9.11 -1.46 0.93
C VAL A 112 8.89 -2.19 -0.39
N GLU A 113 7.85 -3.03 -0.43
CA GLU A 113 7.26 -3.44 -1.71
C GLU A 113 7.18 -2.19 -2.59
N ALA A 114 7.51 -2.32 -3.89
CA ALA A 114 7.45 -1.19 -4.81
C ALA A 114 6.15 -0.44 -4.55
N ALA A 115 6.23 0.85 -4.20
CA ALA A 115 5.07 1.66 -3.79
C ALA A 115 3.90 1.53 -4.79
N TRP A 116 4.27 1.23 -6.04
CA TRP A 116 3.37 0.77 -7.07
C TRP A 116 4.13 -0.12 -8.09
N SER A 117 3.58 -1.30 -8.39
CA SER A 117 4.00 -2.15 -9.50
C SER A 117 2.97 -2.07 -10.65
N PRO A 118 3.40 -2.13 -11.92
CA PRO A 118 2.44 -2.13 -13.02
C PRO A 118 1.59 -3.39 -12.99
N SER A 119 0.28 -3.25 -12.84
CA SER A 119 -0.66 -4.33 -13.10
C SER A 119 -1.73 -3.90 -14.10
N ILE A 120 -2.06 -4.80 -15.02
CA ILE A 120 -3.17 -4.61 -15.96
C ILE A 120 -4.22 -5.65 -15.67
N ALA A 121 -5.44 -5.19 -15.38
CA ALA A 121 -6.60 -6.07 -15.36
C ALA A 121 -6.85 -6.62 -16.78
N LEU A 122 -6.70 -7.93 -16.93
CA LEU A 122 -7.09 -8.66 -18.11
C LEU A 122 -8.56 -9.03 -17.92
N ASN A 123 -9.46 -8.19 -18.44
CA ASN A 123 -10.90 -8.39 -18.29
C ASN A 123 -11.30 -9.79 -18.77
N GLY A 124 -11.77 -10.61 -17.84
CA GLY A 124 -12.31 -11.94 -18.08
C GLY A 124 -13.18 -12.34 -16.89
N SER A 125 -14.48 -12.09 -17.03
CA SER A 125 -15.60 -12.47 -16.15
C SER A 125 -15.47 -12.10 -14.66
N SER A 126 -16.38 -11.25 -14.19
CA SER A 126 -16.56 -10.89 -12.78
C SER A 126 -17.01 -12.11 -11.94
N GLY A 127 -16.05 -12.93 -11.52
CA GLY A 127 -16.29 -14.18 -10.78
C GLY A 127 -16.13 -15.42 -11.66
N GLY A 128 -16.56 -16.56 -11.14
CA GLY A 128 -16.43 -17.86 -11.80
C GLY A 128 -15.67 -18.88 -10.96
N LEU A 129 -15.40 -20.03 -11.56
CA LEU A 129 -14.76 -21.18 -10.92
C LEU A 129 -13.48 -21.53 -11.66
N THR A 130 -12.44 -21.95 -10.92
CA THR A 130 -11.22 -22.49 -11.51
C THR A 130 -11.54 -23.88 -12.02
N ALA A 131 -11.51 -24.05 -13.33
CA ALA A 131 -11.92 -25.25 -14.05
C ALA A 131 -10.70 -25.96 -14.65
N SER A 132 -10.46 -27.18 -14.20
CA SER A 132 -9.40 -28.05 -14.70
C SER A 132 -10.00 -29.11 -15.62
N TYR A 133 -9.36 -29.38 -16.76
CA TYR A 133 -9.89 -30.24 -17.81
C TYR A 133 -8.94 -31.41 -18.11
N TRP A 134 -9.45 -32.64 -18.16
CA TRP A 134 -8.68 -33.85 -18.46
C TRP A 134 -9.20 -34.58 -19.70
N PRO A 135 -8.32 -35.15 -20.54
CA PRO A 135 -8.70 -35.92 -21.73
C PRO A 135 -8.99 -37.39 -21.39
N ASN A 136 -9.45 -37.66 -20.16
CA ASN A 136 -9.83 -38.98 -19.65
C ASN A 136 -10.92 -38.82 -18.59
N ARG A 137 -11.65 -39.90 -18.28
CA ARG A 137 -12.75 -39.86 -17.31
C ARG A 137 -12.27 -39.89 -15.85
N GLU A 138 -11.07 -40.39 -15.59
CA GLU A 138 -10.61 -40.69 -14.22
C GLU A 138 -9.82 -39.55 -13.54
N TRP A 139 -9.81 -38.35 -14.10
CA TRP A 139 -8.97 -37.23 -13.64
C TRP A 139 -7.48 -37.61 -13.48
N LYS A 140 -7.01 -38.58 -14.30
CA LYS A 140 -5.65 -39.12 -14.21
C LYS A 140 -4.64 -38.18 -14.86
N GLY A 141 -3.52 -37.97 -14.16
CA GLY A 141 -2.42 -37.14 -14.62
C GLY A 141 -2.68 -35.64 -14.40
N LYS A 142 -1.81 -34.82 -14.99
CA LYS A 142 -1.98 -33.36 -14.96
C LYS A 142 -3.15 -32.95 -15.88
N PRO A 143 -3.97 -31.96 -15.49
CA PRO A 143 -4.99 -31.43 -16.38
C PRO A 143 -4.34 -30.92 -17.67
N LYS A 144 -5.05 -31.10 -18.79
CA LYS A 144 -4.59 -30.66 -20.11
C LYS A 144 -4.49 -29.14 -20.19
N PHE A 145 -5.43 -28.45 -19.56
CA PHE A 145 -5.41 -27.01 -19.34
C PHE A 145 -6.31 -26.65 -18.15
N VAL A 146 -6.13 -25.44 -17.65
CA VAL A 146 -6.95 -24.83 -16.59
C VAL A 146 -7.45 -23.48 -17.10
N ARG A 147 -8.73 -23.16 -16.86
CA ARG A 147 -9.30 -21.85 -17.16
C ARG A 147 -10.27 -21.41 -16.07
N THR A 148 -10.77 -20.19 -16.16
CA THR A 148 -11.85 -19.71 -15.31
C THR A 148 -13.17 -19.81 -16.07
N ASP A 149 -14.09 -20.61 -15.55
CA ASP A 149 -15.43 -20.75 -16.12
C ASP A 149 -16.40 -19.82 -15.38
N PRO A 150 -17.12 -18.92 -16.07
CA PRO A 150 -17.98 -17.93 -15.42
C PRO A 150 -19.12 -18.56 -14.62
N SER A 151 -19.65 -19.70 -15.07
CA SER A 151 -20.71 -20.46 -14.43
C SER A 151 -20.63 -21.90 -14.92
N ILE A 152 -21.42 -22.80 -14.32
CA ILE A 152 -21.66 -24.13 -14.88
C ILE A 152 -22.95 -24.03 -15.70
N ASP A 153 -22.81 -23.60 -16.95
CA ASP A 153 -23.89 -23.53 -17.95
C ASP A 153 -23.32 -23.85 -19.34
N PHE A 154 -23.07 -25.12 -19.58
CA PHE A 154 -22.43 -25.61 -20.78
C PHE A 154 -23.34 -26.56 -21.56
N ARG A 155 -23.33 -26.39 -22.88
CA ARG A 155 -23.90 -27.35 -23.84
C ARG A 155 -22.91 -27.51 -24.98
N TRP A 156 -22.15 -28.59 -24.96
CA TRP A 156 -21.17 -28.90 -26.00
C TRP A 156 -21.79 -29.73 -27.12
N ALA A 157 -22.91 -30.39 -26.84
CA ALA A 157 -23.56 -31.33 -27.74
C ALA A 157 -22.60 -32.46 -28.14
N ASP A 158 -22.46 -32.76 -29.41
CA ASP A 158 -21.54 -33.78 -29.95
C ASP A 158 -20.07 -33.31 -30.08
N LYS A 159 -19.69 -32.21 -29.40
CA LYS A 159 -18.37 -31.58 -29.55
C LYS A 159 -17.57 -31.56 -28.24
N GLN A 160 -16.26 -31.42 -28.40
CA GLN A 160 -15.31 -31.19 -27.31
C GLN A 160 -15.41 -29.76 -26.73
N PRO A 161 -15.17 -29.57 -25.41
CA PRO A 161 -15.10 -28.25 -24.77
C PRO A 161 -13.97 -27.34 -25.31
N ASP A 162 -12.92 -27.96 -25.84
CA ASP A 162 -11.72 -27.31 -26.38
C ASP A 162 -11.00 -28.29 -27.32
N LYS A 163 -10.34 -27.78 -28.36
CA LYS A 163 -9.62 -28.59 -29.37
C LYS A 163 -8.56 -29.53 -28.76
N ARG A 164 -8.08 -29.24 -27.56
CA ARG A 164 -7.08 -30.05 -26.82
C ARG A 164 -7.68 -31.29 -26.14
N LEU A 165 -9.01 -31.42 -26.08
CA LEU A 165 -9.72 -32.55 -25.49
C LEU A 165 -10.36 -33.42 -26.57
N PRO A 166 -10.59 -34.71 -26.31
CA PRO A 166 -11.46 -35.55 -27.14
C PRO A 166 -12.93 -35.07 -27.07
N ALA A 167 -13.74 -35.47 -28.05
CA ALA A 167 -15.18 -35.22 -28.04
C ALA A 167 -15.90 -35.97 -26.92
N ASP A 168 -15.51 -37.23 -26.69
CA ASP A 168 -16.04 -38.09 -25.62
C ASP A 168 -14.94 -38.41 -24.59
N ARG A 169 -15.34 -38.96 -23.42
CA ARG A 169 -14.41 -39.46 -22.39
C ARG A 169 -13.47 -38.40 -21.82
N PHE A 170 -14.00 -37.20 -21.59
CA PHE A 170 -13.30 -36.14 -20.88
C PHE A 170 -13.89 -35.94 -19.49
N SER A 171 -13.15 -35.26 -18.63
CA SER A 171 -13.63 -34.87 -17.30
C SER A 171 -13.21 -33.45 -16.94
N ILE A 172 -14.03 -32.82 -16.09
CA ILE A 172 -13.85 -31.45 -15.65
C ILE A 172 -13.96 -31.42 -14.12
N GLU A 173 -13.14 -30.59 -13.50
CA GLU A 173 -13.28 -30.25 -12.08
C GLU A 173 -13.31 -28.73 -11.93
N TRP A 174 -14.40 -28.22 -11.35
CA TRP A 174 -14.55 -26.83 -10.96
C TRP A 174 -14.29 -26.66 -9.46
N ARG A 175 -13.40 -25.74 -9.09
CA ARG A 175 -13.10 -25.39 -7.71
C ARG A 175 -13.20 -23.89 -7.46
N GLY A 176 -13.67 -23.54 -6.28
CA GLY A 176 -13.74 -22.15 -5.84
C GLY A 176 -14.57 -21.98 -4.59
N GLN A 177 -15.25 -20.84 -4.53
CA GLN A 177 -16.19 -20.51 -3.47
C GLN A 177 -17.49 -20.00 -4.08
N VAL A 178 -18.61 -20.28 -3.41
CA VAL A 178 -19.91 -19.67 -3.69
C VAL A 178 -20.24 -18.64 -2.62
N VAL A 179 -20.73 -17.48 -3.03
CA VAL A 179 -21.11 -16.35 -2.17
C VAL A 179 -22.60 -16.08 -2.40
N PRO A 180 -23.47 -16.46 -1.46
CA PRO A 180 -24.92 -16.27 -1.60
C PRO A 180 -25.29 -14.78 -1.49
N PRO A 181 -26.20 -14.27 -2.34
CA PRO A 181 -26.65 -12.88 -2.29
C PRO A 181 -27.60 -12.57 -1.13
N VAL A 182 -28.27 -13.60 -0.59
CA VAL A 182 -29.22 -13.49 0.54
C VAL A 182 -29.07 -14.68 1.49
N THR A 183 -29.41 -14.48 2.77
CA THR A 183 -29.40 -15.55 3.77
C THR A 183 -30.65 -16.40 3.67
N GLY A 184 -30.51 -17.72 3.70
CA GLY A 184 -31.63 -18.65 3.81
C GLY A 184 -31.37 -20.00 3.14
N GLU A 185 -32.45 -20.73 2.89
CA GLU A 185 -32.43 -22.05 2.27
C GLU A 185 -32.47 -21.91 0.73
N TYR A 186 -31.46 -22.45 0.06
CA TYR A 186 -31.36 -22.53 -1.39
C TYR A 186 -31.68 -23.94 -1.86
N GLU A 187 -32.48 -24.06 -2.90
CA GLU A 187 -32.72 -25.34 -3.59
C GLU A 187 -31.79 -25.45 -4.80
N LEU A 188 -31.11 -26.58 -4.93
CA LEU A 188 -30.15 -26.84 -6.01
C LEU A 188 -30.79 -27.77 -7.04
N THR A 189 -30.65 -27.43 -8.32
CA THR A 189 -31.09 -28.27 -9.45
C THR A 189 -29.95 -28.36 -10.44
N ALA A 190 -29.74 -29.52 -11.05
CA ALA A 190 -28.77 -29.71 -12.11
C ALA A 190 -29.43 -30.33 -13.35
N GLU A 191 -28.89 -30.03 -14.52
CA GLU A 191 -29.21 -30.67 -15.80
C GLU A 191 -27.88 -31.11 -16.41
N VAL A 192 -27.67 -32.42 -16.52
CA VAL A 192 -26.39 -33.00 -16.92
C VAL A 192 -26.56 -34.17 -17.88
N ASP A 193 -25.56 -34.35 -18.73
CA ASP A 193 -25.26 -35.58 -19.47
C ASP A 193 -23.73 -35.65 -19.57
N ASP A 194 -23.02 -36.59 -18.92
CA ASP A 194 -23.50 -37.76 -18.19
C ASP A 194 -23.69 -37.59 -16.66
N VAL A 195 -22.62 -37.28 -15.91
CA VAL A 195 -22.64 -37.30 -14.42
C VAL A 195 -22.02 -36.03 -13.83
N LEU A 196 -22.71 -35.43 -12.86
CA LEU A 196 -22.26 -34.28 -12.08
C LEU A 196 -22.29 -34.61 -10.59
N GLN A 197 -21.16 -34.43 -9.93
CA GLN A 197 -21.05 -34.49 -8.47
C GLN A 197 -20.68 -33.11 -7.93
N LEU A 198 -21.30 -32.72 -6.82
CA LEU A 198 -21.19 -31.39 -6.24
C LEU A 198 -20.91 -31.51 -4.74
N ARG A 199 -19.94 -30.76 -4.23
CA ARG A 199 -19.62 -30.62 -2.80
C ARG A 199 -19.61 -29.15 -2.42
N ILE A 200 -20.43 -28.77 -1.43
CA ILE A 200 -20.53 -27.40 -0.92
C ILE A 200 -20.31 -27.40 0.60
N GLY A 201 -19.45 -26.51 1.10
CA GLY A 201 -19.18 -26.36 2.54
C GLY A 201 -18.38 -27.50 3.16
N GLY A 202 -17.75 -28.34 2.34
CA GLY A 202 -16.90 -29.47 2.76
C GLY A 202 -17.65 -30.74 3.20
N ASN A 203 -18.90 -30.62 3.66
CA ASN A 203 -19.67 -31.72 4.25
C ASN A 203 -20.94 -32.10 3.47
N LYS A 204 -21.52 -31.20 2.67
CA LYS A 204 -22.68 -31.53 1.84
C LYS A 204 -22.23 -31.96 0.45
N SER A 205 -22.63 -33.16 0.05
CA SER A 205 -22.38 -33.73 -1.26
C SER A 205 -23.68 -34.10 -1.95
N PHE A 206 -23.76 -33.82 -3.24
CA PHE A 206 -24.86 -34.15 -4.13
C PHE A 206 -24.30 -34.82 -5.37
N GLU A 207 -25.07 -35.72 -5.97
CA GLU A 207 -24.69 -36.42 -7.20
C GLU A 207 -25.93 -36.60 -8.07
N THR A 208 -25.76 -36.41 -9.37
CA THR A 208 -26.80 -36.65 -10.36
C THR A 208 -26.21 -37.21 -11.64
N GLY A 209 -27.01 -38.00 -12.35
CA GLY A 209 -26.76 -38.43 -13.71
C GLY A 209 -27.71 -37.78 -14.71
N TRP A 210 -27.74 -38.35 -15.91
CA TRP A 210 -28.49 -37.90 -17.08
C TRP A 210 -29.85 -37.24 -16.82
N GLY A 211 -30.04 -36.09 -17.46
CA GLY A 211 -31.25 -35.28 -17.45
C GLY A 211 -31.28 -34.24 -16.33
N ARG A 212 -32.47 -33.68 -16.12
CA ARG A 212 -32.72 -32.65 -15.10
C ARG A 212 -33.14 -33.29 -13.77
N LYS A 213 -32.44 -32.97 -12.67
CA LYS A 213 -32.73 -33.45 -11.32
C LYS A 213 -32.59 -32.35 -10.27
N ASP A 214 -33.48 -32.37 -9.28
CA ASP A 214 -33.33 -31.58 -8.07
C ASP A 214 -32.40 -32.31 -7.10
N LEU A 215 -31.34 -31.62 -6.67
CA LEU A 215 -30.28 -32.17 -5.83
C LEU A 215 -30.63 -32.08 -4.33
N GLY A 216 -31.46 -31.11 -3.96
CA GLY A 216 -31.88 -30.86 -2.58
C GLY A 216 -31.54 -29.45 -2.11
N LYS A 217 -31.56 -29.26 -0.79
CA LYS A 217 -31.52 -27.92 -0.19
C LYS A 217 -30.30 -27.66 0.69
N ILE A 218 -29.86 -26.40 0.71
CA ILE A 218 -28.71 -25.94 1.49
C ILE A 218 -28.95 -24.57 2.13
N SER A 219 -28.71 -24.46 3.43
CA SER A 219 -28.71 -23.18 4.14
C SER A 219 -27.39 -22.44 3.90
N LEU A 220 -27.48 -21.20 3.41
CA LEU A 220 -26.34 -20.33 3.12
C LEU A 220 -26.55 -18.96 3.78
N GLU A 221 -25.46 -18.33 4.22
CA GLU A 221 -25.47 -17.01 4.87
C GLU A 221 -24.96 -15.93 3.91
N GLN A 222 -25.72 -14.84 3.73
CA GLN A 222 -25.40 -13.74 2.83
C GLN A 222 -23.94 -13.27 2.96
N GLY A 223 -23.23 -13.18 1.84
CA GLY A 223 -21.86 -12.65 1.78
C GLY A 223 -20.78 -13.58 2.34
N LYS A 224 -21.14 -14.67 3.02
CA LYS A 224 -20.20 -15.67 3.53
C LYS A 224 -19.75 -16.58 2.40
N ALA A 225 -18.47 -16.55 2.08
CA ALA A 225 -17.91 -17.41 1.05
C ALA A 225 -17.85 -18.86 1.56
N VAL A 226 -18.45 -19.78 0.82
CA VAL A 226 -18.51 -21.21 1.14
C VAL A 226 -17.72 -21.99 0.10
N SER A 227 -16.92 -22.98 0.51
CA SER A 227 -16.16 -23.81 -0.43
C SER A 227 -17.09 -24.51 -1.41
N PHE A 228 -16.69 -24.54 -2.67
CA PHE A 228 -17.44 -25.13 -3.77
C PHE A 228 -16.50 -26.01 -4.60
N GLN A 229 -16.91 -27.25 -4.83
CA GLN A 229 -16.25 -28.18 -5.74
C GLN A 229 -17.31 -28.90 -6.55
N ALA A 230 -17.17 -28.96 -7.87
CA ALA A 230 -18.00 -29.79 -8.73
C ALA A 230 -17.12 -30.60 -9.68
N THR A 231 -17.47 -31.87 -9.89
CA THR A 231 -16.81 -32.75 -10.85
C THR A 231 -17.83 -33.22 -11.87
N TYR A 232 -17.40 -33.26 -13.12
CA TYR A 232 -18.20 -33.74 -14.24
C TYR A 232 -17.37 -34.70 -15.07
N TYR A 233 -18.02 -35.74 -15.57
CA TYR A 233 -17.43 -36.62 -16.56
C TYR A 233 -18.43 -36.90 -17.67
N GLU A 234 -17.89 -37.04 -18.88
CA GLU A 234 -18.58 -37.42 -20.10
C GLU A 234 -18.11 -38.81 -20.53
N GLU A 235 -19.02 -39.75 -20.82
CA GLU A 235 -18.72 -41.06 -21.41
C GLU A 235 -18.76 -41.00 -22.93
N GLY A 236 -19.81 -40.39 -23.48
CA GLY A 236 -19.91 -40.04 -24.89
C GLY A 236 -21.34 -39.79 -25.37
N GLY A 237 -21.46 -39.08 -26.49
CA GLY A 237 -22.76 -38.65 -27.03
C GLY A 237 -22.97 -37.15 -26.90
N ASP A 238 -24.13 -36.73 -26.38
CA ASP A 238 -24.49 -35.32 -26.23
C ASP A 238 -24.00 -34.82 -24.85
N ALA A 239 -23.03 -33.91 -24.81
CA ALA A 239 -22.44 -33.45 -23.55
C ALA A 239 -23.02 -32.11 -23.08
N TYR A 240 -23.52 -32.04 -21.85
CA TYR A 240 -23.94 -30.79 -21.21
C TYR A 240 -23.88 -30.83 -19.69
N ALA A 241 -23.66 -29.66 -19.07
CA ALA A 241 -23.67 -29.49 -17.63
C ALA A 241 -24.19 -28.10 -17.26
N ARG A 242 -25.32 -28.06 -16.55
CA ARG A 242 -25.94 -26.82 -16.05
C ARG A 242 -26.29 -26.93 -14.58
N LEU A 243 -25.92 -25.92 -13.81
CA LEU A 243 -26.19 -25.84 -12.38
C LEU A 243 -27.06 -24.62 -12.06
N TYR A 244 -28.17 -24.89 -11.39
CA TYR A 244 -29.15 -23.91 -10.97
C TYR A 244 -29.27 -23.85 -9.45
N TRP A 245 -29.71 -22.70 -8.97
CA TRP A 245 -30.22 -22.55 -7.62
C TRP A 245 -31.54 -21.77 -7.60
N THR A 246 -32.36 -22.01 -6.59
CA THR A 246 -33.51 -21.17 -6.25
C THR A 246 -33.22 -20.51 -4.90
N PRO A 247 -32.95 -19.19 -4.88
CA PRO A 247 -32.77 -18.46 -3.62
C PRO A 247 -34.05 -18.44 -2.77
N PRO A 248 -33.95 -18.20 -1.45
CA PRO A 248 -35.12 -18.08 -0.58
C PRO A 248 -36.02 -16.92 -1.04
N GLY A 249 -37.28 -17.23 -1.37
CA GLY A 249 -38.23 -16.24 -1.91
C GLY A 249 -37.93 -15.78 -3.35
N GLY A 250 -36.97 -16.41 -4.03
CA GLY A 250 -36.58 -16.11 -5.40
C GLY A 250 -37.11 -17.14 -6.41
N VAL A 251 -36.72 -16.96 -7.66
CA VAL A 251 -36.98 -17.91 -8.75
C VAL A 251 -35.72 -18.69 -9.11
N ARG A 252 -35.90 -19.89 -9.67
CA ARG A 252 -34.80 -20.73 -10.14
C ARG A 252 -34.02 -20.01 -11.24
N GLN A 253 -32.71 -19.97 -11.10
CA GLN A 253 -31.79 -19.35 -12.06
C GLN A 253 -30.47 -20.14 -12.12
N ILE A 254 -29.74 -20.01 -13.22
CA ILE A 254 -28.33 -20.45 -13.27
C ILE A 254 -27.57 -19.73 -12.16
N ILE A 255 -26.65 -20.43 -11.48
CA ILE A 255 -25.83 -19.77 -10.47
C ILE A 255 -24.96 -18.73 -11.20
N PRO A 256 -25.18 -17.43 -10.93
CA PRO A 256 -24.59 -16.39 -11.75
C PRO A 256 -23.11 -16.24 -11.43
N THR A 257 -22.35 -15.72 -12.39
CA THR A 257 -20.88 -15.58 -12.27
C THR A 257 -20.43 -14.84 -11.03
N HIS A 258 -21.13 -13.78 -10.66
CA HIS A 258 -20.79 -12.97 -9.48
C HIS A 258 -21.00 -13.72 -8.15
N ALA A 259 -21.76 -14.82 -8.15
CA ALA A 259 -21.89 -15.69 -6.98
C ALA A 259 -20.69 -16.62 -6.82
N PHE A 260 -19.84 -16.80 -7.84
CA PHE A 260 -18.65 -17.63 -7.75
C PHE A 260 -17.37 -16.80 -7.58
N ARG A 261 -16.44 -17.36 -6.81
CA ARG A 261 -15.07 -16.88 -6.72
C ARG A 261 -14.13 -18.01 -7.09
N PRO A 262 -13.18 -17.80 -8.02
CA PRO A 262 -12.26 -18.84 -8.43
C PRO A 262 -11.35 -19.20 -7.24
N GLU A 263 -11.01 -20.48 -7.10
CA GLU A 263 -9.93 -20.87 -6.20
C GLU A 263 -8.64 -20.23 -6.72
N LYS A 264 -7.84 -19.62 -5.83
CA LYS A 264 -6.52 -19.10 -6.20
C LYS A 264 -5.78 -20.24 -6.90
N PRO A 265 -5.47 -20.16 -8.23
CA PRO A 265 -4.54 -21.10 -8.81
C PRO A 265 -3.29 -21.15 -7.93
N ARG A 266 -2.87 -22.36 -7.56
CA ARG A 266 -1.53 -22.59 -7.03
C ARG A 266 -0.58 -21.83 -7.93
N GLU A 267 0.29 -20.99 -7.38
CA GLU A 267 1.28 -20.21 -8.14
C GLU A 267 2.14 -21.17 -8.97
N VAL A 268 1.65 -21.44 -10.18
CA VAL A 268 2.34 -22.14 -11.25
C VAL A 268 2.17 -21.23 -12.46
N GLY A 269 2.51 -19.95 -12.27
CA GLY A 269 2.71 -19.04 -13.38
C GLY A 269 4.18 -19.17 -13.77
N ALA A 270 4.46 -19.70 -14.95
CA ALA A 270 5.76 -19.46 -15.56
C ALA A 270 5.98 -17.94 -15.59
N SER A 271 7.15 -17.47 -15.16
CA SER A 271 7.46 -16.05 -15.26
C SER A 271 7.51 -15.64 -16.73
N LEU A 272 6.67 -14.68 -17.09
CA LEU A 272 6.66 -14.06 -18.41
C LEU A 272 7.85 -13.11 -18.51
N ARG A 273 8.50 -13.09 -19.67
CA ARG A 273 9.60 -12.16 -19.94
C ARG A 273 9.03 -10.81 -20.35
N VAL A 274 9.54 -9.74 -19.74
CA VAL A 274 9.19 -8.36 -20.06
C VAL A 274 10.45 -7.54 -20.31
N ILE A 275 10.41 -6.61 -21.26
CA ILE A 275 11.42 -5.56 -21.41
C ILE A 275 10.77 -4.24 -21.03
N ASP A 276 11.39 -3.51 -20.10
CA ASP A 276 10.89 -2.22 -19.64
C ASP A 276 11.24 -1.06 -20.58
N PRO A 277 10.72 0.16 -20.35
CA PRO A 277 10.99 1.32 -21.22
C PRO A 277 12.46 1.72 -21.30
N THR A 278 13.29 1.29 -20.35
CA THR A 278 14.74 1.55 -20.31
C THR A 278 15.56 0.43 -20.96
N GLY A 279 14.92 -0.64 -21.45
CA GLY A 279 15.56 -1.79 -22.07
C GLY A 279 15.99 -2.88 -21.09
N LEU A 280 15.63 -2.77 -19.81
CA LEU A 280 15.99 -3.77 -18.80
C LEU A 280 15.00 -4.94 -18.77
N PRO A 281 15.49 -6.18 -18.63
CA PRO A 281 14.62 -7.34 -18.49
C PRO A 281 13.91 -7.35 -17.12
N ARG A 282 12.63 -7.66 -17.14
CA ARG A 282 11.76 -7.85 -15.98
C ARG A 282 10.97 -9.15 -16.10
N GLN A 283 10.38 -9.57 -14.99
CA GLN A 283 9.43 -10.68 -14.96
C GLN A 283 8.01 -10.15 -14.81
N ALA A 284 7.05 -10.89 -15.34
CA ALA A 284 5.64 -10.67 -15.08
C ALA A 284 4.93 -11.99 -14.79
N MET A 285 3.82 -11.90 -14.08
CA MET A 285 3.01 -13.06 -13.69
C MET A 285 1.54 -12.75 -13.91
N LEU A 286 0.79 -13.77 -14.32
CA LEU A 286 -0.67 -13.72 -14.32
C LEU A 286 -1.16 -14.02 -12.90
N ARG A 287 -1.74 -13.01 -12.24
CA ARG A 287 -2.30 -13.15 -10.89
C ARG A 287 -3.82 -13.18 -10.93
N PRO A 288 -4.47 -14.07 -10.19
CA PRO A 288 -5.92 -14.04 -10.00
C PRO A 288 -6.30 -12.84 -9.11
N THR A 289 -7.29 -12.04 -9.51
CA THR A 289 -7.85 -10.95 -8.71
C THR A 289 -9.33 -11.19 -8.40
N ARG A 290 -9.93 -10.34 -7.56
CA ARG A 290 -11.39 -10.38 -7.26
C ARG A 290 -12.27 -10.21 -8.51
N VAL A 291 -11.75 -9.59 -9.57
CA VAL A 291 -12.52 -9.17 -10.75
C VAL A 291 -12.05 -9.89 -12.04
N GLY A 292 -11.12 -10.85 -11.94
CA GLY A 292 -10.61 -11.60 -13.09
C GLY A 292 -9.16 -12.00 -12.90
N ARG A 293 -8.32 -11.73 -13.91
CA ARG A 293 -6.87 -11.90 -13.83
C ARG A 293 -6.19 -10.56 -14.05
N GLU A 294 -5.04 -10.38 -13.45
CA GLU A 294 -4.15 -9.26 -13.76
C GLU A 294 -2.82 -9.79 -14.29
N LEU A 295 -2.25 -9.08 -15.25
CA LEU A 295 -0.84 -9.21 -15.59
C LEU A 295 -0.08 -8.28 -14.66
N ALA A 296 0.63 -8.83 -13.68
CA ALA A 296 1.46 -8.07 -12.75
C ALA A 296 2.93 -8.12 -13.20
N ILE A 297 3.54 -6.96 -13.39
CA ILE A 297 4.96 -6.83 -13.76
C ILE A 297 5.76 -6.52 -12.49
N GLU A 298 6.87 -7.22 -12.29
CA GLU A 298 7.71 -7.06 -11.10
C GLU A 298 8.53 -5.76 -11.10
N GLY A 299 8.68 -5.20 -9.90
CA GLY A 299 9.44 -3.99 -9.63
C GLY A 299 8.67 -2.69 -9.88
N SER A 300 9.34 -1.57 -9.63
CA SER A 300 8.74 -0.24 -9.71
C SER A 300 8.28 0.12 -11.11
N ALA A 301 7.09 0.73 -11.20
CA ALA A 301 6.55 1.25 -12.44
C ALA A 301 7.39 2.43 -12.98
N VAL A 302 7.82 2.32 -14.23
CA VAL A 302 8.51 3.35 -15.01
C VAL A 302 7.58 3.78 -16.13
N PRO A 303 7.28 5.08 -16.32
CA PRO A 303 6.44 5.53 -17.43
C PRO A 303 7.02 5.12 -18.78
N GLY A 304 6.19 4.59 -19.67
CA GLY A 304 6.59 4.18 -21.02
C GLY A 304 5.95 2.87 -21.49
N ILE A 305 6.48 2.32 -22.58
CA ILE A 305 5.98 1.07 -23.18
C ILE A 305 6.83 -0.11 -22.70
N TYR A 306 6.19 -1.05 -22.02
CA TYR A 306 6.73 -2.35 -21.69
C TYR A 306 6.42 -3.33 -22.82
N GLN A 307 7.37 -4.18 -23.18
CA GLN A 307 7.18 -5.24 -24.17
C GLN A 307 7.11 -6.58 -23.46
N VAL A 308 5.91 -7.16 -23.43
CA VAL A 308 5.65 -8.46 -22.77
C VAL A 308 5.68 -9.56 -23.83
N THR A 309 6.45 -10.62 -23.57
CA THR A 309 6.41 -11.85 -24.38
C THR A 309 5.33 -12.77 -23.80
N PRO A 310 4.17 -12.95 -24.47
CA PRO A 310 3.06 -13.72 -23.95
C PRO A 310 3.30 -15.23 -24.13
N ASP A 311 2.94 -16.00 -23.11
CA ASP A 311 2.86 -17.45 -23.17
C ASP A 311 1.55 -17.93 -23.84
N GLU A 312 1.38 -19.25 -23.99
CA GLU A 312 0.16 -19.84 -24.58
C GLU A 312 -1.12 -19.41 -23.83
N GLU A 313 -1.03 -19.25 -22.51
CA GLU A 313 -2.13 -18.83 -21.67
C GLU A 313 -2.56 -17.39 -21.96
N LEU A 314 -1.63 -16.43 -21.93
CA LEU A 314 -1.91 -15.02 -22.23
C LEU A 314 -2.32 -14.82 -23.70
N GLN A 315 -1.73 -15.57 -24.63
CA GLN A 315 -2.14 -15.57 -26.04
C GLN A 315 -3.60 -15.97 -26.19
N SER A 316 -4.03 -17.03 -25.49
CA SER A 316 -5.43 -17.46 -25.54
C SER A 316 -6.40 -16.46 -24.89
N LEU A 317 -6.01 -15.83 -23.76
CA LEU A 317 -6.84 -14.85 -23.05
C LEU A 317 -7.11 -13.60 -23.88
N LEU A 318 -6.10 -13.13 -24.62
CA LEU A 318 -6.17 -11.90 -25.42
C LEU A 318 -6.39 -12.15 -26.92
N SER A 319 -6.57 -13.41 -27.34
CA SER A 319 -6.69 -13.81 -28.75
C SER A 319 -5.52 -13.31 -29.61
N LEU A 320 -4.30 -13.37 -29.08
CA LEU A 320 -3.09 -12.91 -29.75
C LEU A 320 -2.54 -14.00 -30.69
N PRO A 321 -1.92 -13.62 -31.83
CA PRO A 321 -1.24 -14.58 -32.69
C PRO A 321 0.04 -15.11 -32.02
N ALA A 322 0.46 -16.32 -32.42
CA ALA A 322 1.70 -16.92 -31.96
C ALA A 322 2.90 -15.99 -32.25
N ASN A 323 3.76 -15.78 -31.24
CA ASN A 323 4.92 -14.86 -31.25
C ASN A 323 4.60 -13.35 -31.29
N ALA A 324 3.35 -12.95 -31.05
CA ALA A 324 3.04 -11.53 -30.87
C ALA A 324 3.72 -10.97 -29.62
N MET A 325 4.31 -9.77 -29.68
CA MET A 325 4.65 -9.02 -28.47
C MET A 325 3.43 -8.22 -28.01
N LEU A 326 3.15 -8.22 -26.71
CA LEU A 326 2.09 -7.41 -26.11
C LEU A 326 2.68 -6.09 -25.59
N PRO A 327 2.42 -4.94 -26.23
CA PRO A 327 2.82 -3.65 -25.71
C PRO A 327 1.91 -3.24 -24.55
N VAL A 328 2.52 -2.92 -23.41
CA VAL A 328 1.85 -2.43 -22.21
C VAL A 328 2.28 -1.00 -21.96
N ALA A 329 1.36 -0.05 -22.12
CA ALA A 329 1.64 1.36 -21.85
C ALA A 329 1.39 1.66 -20.37
N VAL A 330 2.46 2.02 -19.64
CA VAL A 330 2.35 2.59 -18.30
C VAL A 330 2.34 4.11 -18.45
N VAL A 331 1.15 4.68 -18.25
CA VAL A 331 0.95 6.13 -18.28
C VAL A 331 1.22 6.65 -16.87
N ARG A 332 1.98 7.75 -16.77
CA ARG A 332 2.09 8.48 -15.52
C ARG A 332 0.73 9.08 -15.18
N ASP A 333 0.22 8.86 -13.96
CA ASP A 333 -1.06 9.44 -13.58
C ASP A 333 -1.00 10.97 -13.69
N ALA A 334 -1.80 11.54 -14.59
CA ALA A 334 -1.92 12.98 -14.74
C ALA A 334 -2.54 13.63 -13.48
N ALA A 335 -3.22 12.85 -12.63
CA ALA A 335 -3.78 13.28 -11.35
C ALA A 335 -2.79 13.26 -10.18
N GLU A 336 -1.59 12.70 -10.34
CA GLU A 336 -0.54 12.75 -9.32
C GLU A 336 -0.10 14.20 -9.04
N SER A 337 -0.31 15.09 -10.03
CA SER A 337 -0.28 16.54 -9.85
C SER A 337 -1.37 17.21 -10.69
N ARG A 338 -2.54 17.44 -10.08
CA ARG A 338 -3.64 18.19 -10.71
C ARG A 338 -3.30 19.65 -11.00
N PHE A 339 -2.14 20.15 -10.53
CA PHE A 339 -1.77 21.59 -10.50
C PHE A 339 -2.86 22.50 -9.92
N GLU A 340 -3.84 21.92 -9.22
CA GLU A 340 -4.86 22.63 -8.48
C GLU A 340 -4.34 22.92 -7.06
N PRO A 341 -4.70 24.07 -6.46
CA PRO A 341 -4.40 24.33 -5.06
C PRO A 341 -4.99 23.23 -4.18
N ARG A 342 -4.19 22.72 -3.22
CA ARG A 342 -4.68 21.71 -2.26
C ARG A 342 -5.93 22.21 -1.53
N THR A 343 -6.93 21.34 -1.42
CA THR A 343 -8.16 21.65 -0.69
C THR A 343 -7.92 21.60 0.83
N GLN A 344 -8.85 22.14 1.62
CA GLN A 344 -8.74 22.06 3.09
C GLN A 344 -8.77 20.62 3.61
N ASP A 345 -9.51 19.73 2.94
CA ASP A 345 -9.60 18.32 3.32
C ASP A 345 -8.26 17.59 3.08
N ASP A 346 -7.58 17.90 1.98
CA ASP A 346 -6.24 17.38 1.69
C ASP A 346 -5.24 17.80 2.79
N LEU A 347 -5.30 19.08 3.18
CA LEU A 347 -4.44 19.61 4.24
C LEU A 347 -4.77 19.00 5.61
N ALA A 348 -6.04 18.70 5.89
CA ALA A 348 -6.46 18.04 7.12
C ALA A 348 -5.95 16.59 7.21
N LEU A 349 -5.95 15.87 6.08
CA LEU A 349 -5.44 14.50 6.02
C LEU A 349 -3.92 14.47 6.22
N VAL A 350 -3.18 15.41 5.62
CA VAL A 350 -1.72 15.53 5.85
C VAL A 350 -1.41 15.91 7.30
N ARG A 351 -2.18 16.83 7.90
CA ARG A 351 -2.03 17.23 9.31
C ARG A 351 -2.23 16.09 10.32
N LYS A 352 -2.88 14.99 9.92
CA LYS A 352 -3.04 13.79 10.76
C LYS A 352 -1.73 13.03 10.96
N HIS A 353 -0.81 13.15 9.99
CA HIS A 353 0.41 12.34 9.93
C HIS A 353 1.69 13.17 9.91
N ALA A 354 1.60 14.48 9.64
CA ALA A 354 2.74 15.39 9.61
C ALA A 354 2.33 16.80 10.09
N ASP A 355 3.24 17.48 10.79
CA ASP A 355 3.05 18.89 11.12
C ASP A 355 3.17 19.74 9.87
N LEU A 356 2.09 20.46 9.53
CA LEU A 356 2.00 21.24 8.31
C LEU A 356 1.91 22.74 8.64
N LEU A 357 2.97 23.47 8.29
CA LEU A 357 3.03 24.93 8.37
C LEU A 357 2.69 25.54 7.00
N GLN A 358 1.73 26.47 6.99
CA GLN A 358 1.31 27.17 5.77
C GLN A 358 1.62 28.66 5.92
N PRO A 359 2.79 29.12 5.44
CA PRO A 359 3.15 30.54 5.50
C PRO A 359 2.24 31.34 4.56
N ALA A 360 1.64 32.43 5.06
CA ALA A 360 0.74 33.29 4.29
C ALA A 360 1.48 34.46 3.62
N SER A 361 2.73 34.71 4.04
CA SER A 361 3.59 35.78 3.51
C SER A 361 5.04 35.32 3.35
N VAL A 362 5.79 36.07 2.55
CA VAL A 362 7.25 35.88 2.41
C VAL A 362 7.95 36.06 3.76
N GLY A 363 7.45 36.96 4.62
CA GLY A 363 7.94 37.14 5.97
C GLY A 363 7.79 35.87 6.83
N ASP A 364 6.67 35.17 6.70
CA ASP A 364 6.41 33.91 7.41
C ASP A 364 7.34 32.80 6.92
N MET A 365 7.58 32.72 5.60
CA MET A 365 8.55 31.77 5.03
C MET A 365 9.96 32.03 5.58
N VAL A 366 10.41 33.28 5.60
CA VAL A 366 11.72 33.65 6.13
C VAL A 366 11.80 33.35 7.63
N GLY A 367 10.73 33.58 8.39
CA GLY A 367 10.64 33.23 9.80
C GLY A 367 10.78 31.73 10.05
N VAL A 368 10.06 30.90 9.29
CA VAL A 368 10.15 29.43 9.37
C VAL A 368 11.56 28.94 9.05
N LEU A 369 12.18 29.45 7.98
CA LEU A 369 13.54 29.09 7.58
C LEU A 369 14.61 29.53 8.61
N GLN A 370 14.33 30.59 9.36
CA GLN A 370 15.17 31.06 10.46
C GLN A 370 14.88 30.35 11.80
N GLY A 371 14.03 29.32 11.81
CA GLY A 371 13.67 28.58 13.03
C GLY A 371 12.71 29.33 13.96
N LYS A 372 12.18 30.48 13.54
CA LYS A 372 11.12 31.22 14.23
C LYS A 372 9.77 30.65 13.80
N GLY A 373 9.51 29.40 14.20
CA GLY A 373 8.28 28.70 13.84
C GLY A 373 7.06 29.42 14.42
N PHE A 374 6.07 29.70 13.56
CA PHE A 374 4.74 30.10 14.01
C PHE A 374 4.02 28.84 14.52
N GLY A 375 4.27 28.50 15.79
CA GLY A 375 3.63 27.40 16.48
C GLY A 375 2.45 27.89 17.32
N ARG A 376 1.32 27.17 17.22
CA ARG A 376 0.02 27.30 17.94
C ARG A 376 -0.10 28.56 18.80
N GLU A 377 -1.09 29.39 18.52
CA GLU A 377 -1.42 30.69 19.12
C GLU A 377 -1.53 30.71 20.67
N ILE A 378 -0.47 30.34 21.39
CA ILE A 378 -0.40 30.24 22.85
C ILE A 378 -0.69 31.62 23.47
N TRP A 379 -0.24 32.69 22.81
CA TRP A 379 -0.59 34.05 23.19
C TRP A 379 -2.11 34.27 23.23
N LYS A 380 -2.92 33.71 22.30
CA LYS A 380 -4.38 33.88 22.36
C LYS A 380 -4.98 33.16 23.57
N LEU A 381 -4.49 31.97 23.91
CA LEU A 381 -4.89 31.26 25.13
C LEU A 381 -4.51 32.06 26.39
N LEU A 382 -3.30 32.63 26.43
CA LEU A 382 -2.86 33.50 27.52
C LEU A 382 -3.66 34.80 27.60
N ALA A 383 -4.04 35.39 26.47
CA ALA A 383 -4.84 36.60 26.39
C ALA A 383 -6.28 36.34 26.88
N VAL A 384 -6.88 35.21 26.50
CA VAL A 384 -8.20 34.79 27.02
C VAL A 384 -8.13 34.52 28.52
N ALA A 385 -7.10 33.81 28.99
CA ALA A 385 -6.89 33.59 30.42
C ALA A 385 -6.73 34.91 31.19
N GLY A 386 -5.95 35.85 30.66
CA GLY A 386 -5.81 37.20 31.22
C GLY A 386 -7.12 37.97 31.27
N PHE A 387 -7.94 37.90 30.21
CA PHE A 387 -9.26 38.52 30.17
C PHE A 387 -10.22 37.94 31.23
N ILE A 388 -10.21 36.62 31.43
CA ILE A 388 -11.00 35.95 32.47
C ILE A 388 -10.56 36.41 33.86
N LEU A 389 -9.25 36.51 34.12
CA LEU A 389 -8.72 37.00 35.38
C LEU A 389 -9.16 38.45 35.66
N PHE A 390 -9.15 39.32 34.64
CA PHE A 390 -9.60 40.70 34.76
C PHE A 390 -11.10 40.81 35.09
N LEU A 391 -11.94 39.96 34.50
CA LEU A 391 -13.37 39.88 34.85
C LEU A 391 -13.58 39.40 36.29
N LEU A 392 -12.83 38.38 36.72
CA LEU A 392 -12.88 37.89 38.10
C LEU A 392 -12.46 38.96 39.10
N GLU A 393 -11.40 39.71 38.81
CA GLU A 393 -10.96 40.85 39.62
C GLU A 393 -12.05 41.92 39.74
N SER A 394 -12.68 42.27 38.62
CA SER A 394 -13.78 43.24 38.59
C SER A 394 -14.98 42.79 39.43
N VAL A 395 -15.33 41.51 39.38
CA VAL A 395 -16.40 40.92 40.21
C VAL A 395 -16.02 40.93 41.69
N LEU A 396 -14.78 40.53 42.02
CA LEU A 396 -14.29 40.50 43.39
C LEU A 396 -14.23 41.91 43.99
N ALA A 397 -13.72 42.90 43.26
CA ALA A 397 -13.67 44.30 43.69
C ALA A 397 -15.09 44.84 43.96
N ARG A 398 -16.05 44.52 43.09
CA ARG A 398 -17.45 44.91 43.25
C ARG A 398 -18.11 44.20 44.44
N TRP A 399 -17.78 42.94 44.68
CA TRP A 399 -18.25 42.18 45.84
C TRP A 399 -17.69 42.72 47.16
N VAL A 400 -16.39 42.99 47.23
CA VAL A 400 -15.72 43.62 48.39
C VAL A 400 -16.28 45.01 48.66
N SER A 401 -16.51 45.82 47.63
CA SER A 401 -17.15 47.14 47.77
C SER A 401 -18.56 47.02 48.36
N ARG A 402 -19.34 46.04 47.91
CA ARG A 402 -20.70 45.80 48.39
C ARG A 402 -20.72 45.31 49.85
N ASN A 403 -19.77 44.47 50.24
CA ASN A 403 -19.61 44.02 51.62
C ASN A 403 -19.06 45.10 52.56
N ARG A 404 -18.20 46.02 52.08
CA ARG A 404 -17.71 47.15 52.89
C ARG A 404 -18.77 48.21 53.16
N ARG A 405 -19.73 48.41 52.26
CA ARG A 405 -20.87 49.34 52.50
C ARG A 405 -21.88 48.84 53.54
N ALA A 406 -21.72 47.63 54.08
CA ALA A 406 -22.57 47.12 55.15
C ALA A 406 -22.07 47.51 56.56
N ALA A 407 -20.93 48.20 56.68
CA ALA A 407 -20.33 48.56 57.97
C ALA A 407 -19.81 50.00 57.97
N GLU A 408 -20.70 50.99 57.83
CA GLU A 408 -20.53 52.34 58.38
C GLU A 408 -21.80 53.17 58.17
N ASP A 409 -22.79 52.98 59.04
CA ASP A 409 -23.73 54.05 59.41
C ASP A 409 -23.29 54.54 60.81
N VAL A 410 -22.26 55.37 60.84
CA VAL A 410 -21.96 56.16 62.04
C VAL A 410 -22.90 57.36 62.02
N ARG A 411 -24.02 57.24 62.75
CA ARG A 411 -24.87 58.37 63.12
C ARG A 411 -24.05 59.34 63.96
N VAL A 412 -23.67 60.48 63.39
CA VAL A 412 -23.14 61.62 64.14
C VAL A 412 -24.33 62.50 64.52
N ASP A 413 -24.72 62.46 65.80
CA ASP A 413 -25.68 63.39 66.39
C ASP A 413 -24.96 64.70 66.73
N PHE A 414 -25.31 65.78 66.04
CA PHE A 414 -24.83 67.12 66.37
C PHE A 414 -25.79 67.76 67.37
N GLY A 415 -25.46 67.64 68.66
CA GLY A 415 -26.08 68.41 69.73
C GLY A 415 -25.75 69.90 69.60
N GLN A 416 -26.78 70.73 69.75
CA GLN A 416 -26.72 72.20 69.70
C GLN A 416 -25.80 72.73 70.80
N ASP A 417 -24.60 73.20 70.46
CA ASP A 417 -23.90 74.28 71.14
C ASP A 417 -22.59 74.60 70.39
N ALA A 418 -22.67 75.51 69.42
CA ALA A 418 -21.50 76.14 68.85
C ALA A 418 -21.79 77.63 68.64
N ALA A 419 -21.48 78.41 69.68
CA ALA A 419 -21.41 79.86 69.61
C ALA A 419 -20.31 80.28 68.61
N TRP A 420 -20.69 81.10 67.65
CA TRP A 420 -19.80 81.68 66.66
C TRP A 420 -18.90 82.73 67.31
N GLY A 421 -17.60 82.44 67.42
CA GLY A 421 -16.56 83.41 67.78
C GLY A 421 -15.65 83.68 66.58
N ARG A 422 -15.83 84.85 65.94
CA ARG A 422 -14.96 85.36 64.86
C ARG A 422 -13.54 85.60 65.37
N ARG A 423 -12.53 85.14 64.64
CA ARG A 423 -11.62 85.99 63.85
C ARG A 423 -10.81 85.16 62.87
#